data_AF-A0AAN6MA33-F1
#
_entry.id   AF-A0AAN6MA33-F1
#
_cell.length_a   1.000
_cell.length_b   1.000
_cell.length_c   1.000
_cell.angle_alpha   90.00
_cell.angle_beta   90.00
_cell.angle_gamma   90.00
#
_symmetry.space_group_name_H-M   'P 1'
#
loop_
_entity.id
_entity.type
_entity.pdbx_description
1 polymer ?
#
loop_
_entity_poly.entity_id
_entity_poly.type
_entity_poly.pdbx_seq_one_letter_code
_entity_poly.pdbx_strand_id
1 'polypeptide(L)'
;MAGTKRPLPSDPPSVPSQQQQPPSKRLRPNPPPPPASTRPPARDLRTPLSDELLLRILSFLPPRRLLALAPVSRRLYHLAADSQLWRALYYARFVLPRAMRIPG
;
A
#
# COMPACT_ATOMS: atom_id res chain seq x y z
N MET A 1 43.92 19.99 -73.32
CA MET A 1 44.33 20.84 -72.17
C MET A 1 44.57 19.88 -71.01
N ALA A 2 45.85 19.61 -70.69
CA ALA A 2 46.54 20.04 -69.46
C ALA A 2 45.87 19.45 -68.19
N GLY A 3 46.53 18.75 -67.27
CA GLY A 3 47.95 18.51 -67.00
C GLY A 3 48.07 17.67 -65.73
N THR A 4 49.24 17.07 -65.56
CA THR A 4 49.66 16.09 -64.55
C THR A 4 50.12 16.69 -63.22
N LYS A 5 49.89 15.91 -62.14
CA LYS A 5 50.69 15.71 -60.90
C LYS A 5 51.00 16.88 -59.93
N ARG A 6 50.52 16.67 -58.68
CA ARG A 6 51.16 16.74 -57.32
C ARG A 6 52.04 17.96 -56.96
N PRO A 7 51.95 18.51 -55.72
CA PRO A 7 52.46 17.76 -54.55
C PRO A 7 51.75 17.99 -53.19
N LEU A 8 52.04 17.08 -52.25
CA LEU A 8 51.86 17.19 -50.81
C LEU A 8 53.11 17.87 -50.20
N PRO A 9 52.97 18.67 -49.14
CA PRO A 9 53.79 18.44 -47.94
C PRO A 9 52.97 18.68 -46.65
N SER A 10 52.93 17.71 -45.73
CA SER A 10 53.80 17.54 -44.55
C SER A 10 53.12 18.01 -43.25
N ASP A 11 53.23 17.17 -42.24
CA ASP A 11 52.53 17.17 -40.95
C ASP A 11 52.57 18.51 -40.17
N PRO A 12 51.50 18.83 -39.41
CA PRO A 12 51.63 19.66 -38.22
C PRO A 12 51.92 18.81 -36.97
N PRO A 13 52.67 19.36 -36.01
CA PRO A 13 53.40 18.62 -34.98
C PRO A 13 52.51 18.10 -33.85
N SER A 14 52.95 16.97 -33.27
CA SER A 14 52.52 16.46 -31.98
C SER A 14 52.59 17.54 -30.90
N VAL A 15 51.42 17.98 -30.43
CA VAL A 15 51.27 18.82 -29.24
C VAL A 15 50.98 17.89 -28.06
N PRO A 16 51.79 17.88 -26.99
CA PRO A 16 51.55 17.01 -25.85
C PRO A 16 50.49 17.60 -24.90
N SER A 17 49.65 16.71 -24.38
CA SER A 17 49.01 16.75 -23.05
C SER A 17 48.50 18.10 -22.53
N GLN A 18 47.19 18.34 -22.65
CA GLN A 18 46.43 18.85 -21.51
C GLN A 18 45.13 18.07 -21.36
N GLN A 19 45.19 17.13 -20.42
CA GLN A 19 44.07 16.39 -19.89
C GLN A 19 43.10 17.40 -19.28
N GLN A 20 41.99 17.66 -19.98
CA GLN A 20 40.88 18.46 -19.47
C GLN A 20 40.33 17.75 -18.23
N GLN A 21 40.74 18.20 -17.05
CA GLN A 21 40.06 17.85 -15.80
C GLN A 21 38.66 18.50 -15.84
N PRO A 22 37.59 17.73 -15.60
CA PRO A 22 36.26 18.29 -15.52
C PRO A 22 36.20 19.28 -14.34
N PRO A 23 35.41 20.36 -14.44
CA PRO A 23 35.32 21.36 -13.39
C PRO A 23 34.87 20.69 -12.09
N SER A 24 35.62 20.90 -11.02
CA SER A 24 35.34 20.42 -9.67
C SER A 24 33.87 20.65 -9.33
N LYS A 25 33.09 19.56 -9.38
CA LYS A 25 31.68 19.53 -8.99
C LYS A 25 31.63 20.06 -7.56
N ARG A 26 30.99 21.23 -7.37
CA ARG A 26 30.72 21.82 -6.05
C ARG A 26 30.22 20.73 -5.12
N LEU A 27 31.04 20.39 -4.12
CA LEU A 27 30.63 19.57 -2.98
C LEU A 27 29.47 20.29 -2.31
N ARG A 28 28.26 19.75 -2.46
CA ARG A 28 27.12 20.16 -1.65
C ARG A 28 27.42 19.72 -0.21
N PRO A 29 27.43 20.62 0.79
CA PRO A 29 27.45 20.20 2.18
C PRO A 29 26.20 19.37 2.43
N ASN A 30 26.39 18.13 2.88
CA ASN A 30 25.28 17.26 3.25
C ASN A 30 24.56 17.89 4.45
N PRO A 31 23.24 18.14 4.41
CA PRO A 31 22.54 18.62 5.59
C PRO A 31 22.65 17.58 6.72
N PRO A 32 22.76 18.01 7.98
CA PRO A 32 22.82 17.10 9.11
C PRO A 32 21.59 16.19 9.11
N PRO A 33 21.73 14.90 9.48
CA PRO A 33 20.58 14.02 9.62
C PRO A 33 19.61 14.66 10.62
N PRO A 34 18.30 14.73 10.33
CA PRO A 34 17.33 15.21 11.30
C PRO A 34 17.45 14.37 12.58
N PRO A 35 17.24 14.98 13.77
CA PRO A 35 17.27 14.22 15.02
C PRO A 35 16.33 13.04 14.88
N ALA A 36 16.84 11.84 15.17
CA ALA A 36 16.07 10.61 15.13
C ALA A 36 14.77 10.85 15.89
N SER A 37 13.67 11.00 15.15
CA SER A 37 12.34 11.12 15.70
C SER A 37 12.07 9.79 16.38
N THR A 38 12.40 9.68 17.67
CA THR A 38 11.95 8.62 18.55
C THR A 38 10.46 8.82 18.74
N ARG A 39 9.72 8.56 17.66
CA ARG A 39 8.28 8.37 17.71
C ARG A 39 8.10 7.23 18.71
N PRO A 40 7.35 7.44 19.81
CA PRO A 40 7.03 6.33 20.70
C PRO A 40 6.48 5.20 19.83
N PRO A 41 6.81 3.92 20.08
CA PRO A 41 6.14 2.84 19.36
C PRO A 41 4.66 3.13 19.54
N ALA A 42 3.97 3.42 18.43
CA ALA A 42 2.54 3.63 18.48
C ALA A 42 2.03 2.30 19.01
N ARG A 43 1.75 2.23 20.31
CA ARG A 43 1.13 1.06 20.92
C ARG A 43 -0.13 0.92 20.09
N ASP A 44 -0.15 -0.11 19.26
CA ASP A 44 -1.27 -0.37 18.37
C ASP A 44 -2.47 -0.57 19.29
N LEU A 45 -3.29 0.48 19.46
CA LEU A 45 -4.49 0.51 20.32
C LEU A 45 -5.55 -0.51 19.86
N ARG A 46 -5.26 -1.19 18.76
CA ARG A 46 -6.02 -2.28 18.20
C ARG A 46 -5.22 -3.54 18.51
N THR A 47 -5.22 -3.99 19.76
CA THR A 47 -5.00 -5.41 20.02
C THR A 47 -5.91 -6.14 19.03
N PRO A 48 -5.39 -6.95 18.09
CA PRO A 48 -6.20 -7.49 17.02
C PRO A 48 -7.20 -8.46 17.67
N LEU A 49 -8.42 -7.97 17.91
CA LEU A 49 -9.53 -8.80 18.35
C LEU A 49 -9.65 -9.95 17.36
N SER A 50 -9.80 -11.20 17.79
CA SER A 50 -9.97 -12.34 16.89
C SER A 50 -11.24 -12.19 16.02
N ASP A 51 -11.23 -12.76 14.82
CA ASP A 51 -12.40 -12.75 13.93
C ASP A 51 -13.62 -13.41 14.59
N GLU A 52 -13.42 -14.46 15.39
CA GLU A 52 -14.48 -15.13 16.15
C GLU A 52 -15.21 -14.18 17.11
N LEU A 53 -14.46 -13.32 17.80
CA LEU A 53 -15.04 -12.34 18.71
C LEU A 53 -15.78 -11.25 17.95
N LEU A 54 -15.26 -10.82 16.80
CA LEU A 54 -15.98 -9.88 15.93
C LEU A 54 -17.28 -10.51 15.40
N LEU A 55 -17.25 -11.75 14.92
CA LEU A 55 -18.46 -12.46 14.47
C LEU A 55 -19.49 -12.57 15.59
N ARG A 56 -19.03 -12.88 16.81
CA ARG A 56 -19.90 -12.91 17.99
C ARG A 56 -20.56 -11.55 18.24
N ILE A 57 -19.79 -10.46 18.22
CA ILE A 57 -20.33 -9.10 18.35
C ILE A 57 -21.32 -8.79 17.23
N LEU A 58 -20.96 -9.07 15.98
CA LEU A 58 -21.78 -8.84 14.80
C LEU A 58 -23.12 -9.61 14.83
N SER A 59 -23.14 -10.80 15.43
CA SER A 59 -24.36 -11.61 15.57
C SER A 59 -25.43 -11.00 16.47
N PHE A 60 -25.07 -10.06 17.35
CA PHE A 60 -26.03 -9.32 18.16
C PHE A 60 -26.68 -8.14 17.40
N LEU A 61 -26.17 -7.78 16.22
CA LEU A 61 -26.69 -6.67 15.46
C LEU A 61 -27.83 -7.11 14.53
N PRO A 62 -28.87 -6.27 14.35
CA PRO A 62 -29.88 -6.51 13.32
C PRO A 62 -29.25 -6.51 11.92
N PRO A 63 -29.78 -7.29 10.95
CA PRO A 63 -29.21 -7.39 9.61
C PRO A 63 -28.99 -6.05 8.89
N ARG A 64 -29.87 -5.07 9.14
CA ARG A 64 -29.72 -3.71 8.56
C ARG A 64 -28.47 -2.99 9.05
N ARG A 65 -28.13 -3.13 10.34
CA ARG A 65 -26.92 -2.52 10.91
C ARG A 65 -25.67 -3.28 10.52
N LEU A 66 -25.77 -4.60 10.38
CA LEU A 66 -24.69 -5.43 9.86
C LEU A 66 -24.24 -4.96 8.46
N LEU A 67 -25.20 -4.76 7.55
CA LEU A 67 -24.93 -4.24 6.21
C LEU A 67 -24.35 -2.82 6.23
N ALA A 68 -24.79 -1.97 7.15
CA ALA A 68 -24.26 -0.61 7.29
C ALA A 68 -22.79 -0.59 7.78
N LEU A 69 -22.34 -1.63 8.49
CA LEU A 69 -20.95 -1.75 8.95
C LEU A 69 -19.99 -2.34 7.91
N ALA A 70 -20.51 -3.04 6.90
CA ALA A 70 -19.69 -3.63 5.84
C ALA A 70 -18.72 -2.62 5.16
N PRO A 71 -19.13 -1.39 4.77
CA PRO A 71 -18.21 -0.45 4.12
C PRO A 71 -17.17 0.20 5.06
N VAL A 72 -17.27 0.02 6.38
CA VAL A 72 -16.41 0.71 7.36
C VAL A 72 -14.97 0.19 7.31
N SER A 73 -14.78 -1.10 7.01
CA SER A 73 -13.45 -1.67 6.82
C SER A 73 -13.52 -2.94 5.98
N ARG A 74 -12.42 -3.27 5.27
CA ARG A 74 -12.32 -4.55 4.54
C ARG A 74 -12.55 -5.75 5.44
N ARG A 75 -12.04 -5.72 6.67
CA ARG A 75 -12.25 -6.80 7.64
C ARG A 75 -13.72 -7.01 7.96
N LEU A 76 -14.45 -5.92 8.26
CA LEU A 76 -15.89 -5.98 8.53
C LEU A 76 -16.69 -6.39 7.29
N TYR A 77 -16.28 -5.97 6.10
CA TYR A 77 -16.89 -6.43 4.85
C TYR A 77 -16.82 -7.95 4.70
N HIS A 78 -15.65 -8.55 4.95
CA HIS A 78 -15.46 -10.01 4.87
C HIS A 78 -16.30 -10.73 5.93
N LEU A 79 -16.29 -10.26 7.17
CA LEU A 79 -17.06 -10.88 8.26
C LEU A 79 -18.58 -10.71 8.08
N ALA A 80 -19.02 -9.58 7.53
CA ALA A 80 -20.44 -9.34 7.23
C ALA A 80 -20.95 -10.19 6.06
N ALA A 81 -20.08 -10.79 5.25
CA ALA A 81 -20.44 -11.73 4.19
C ALA A 81 -20.51 -13.20 4.68
N ASP A 82 -20.25 -13.45 5.97
CA ASP A 82 -20.21 -14.81 6.52
C ASP A 82 -21.58 -15.52 6.48
N SER A 83 -21.60 -16.71 5.87
CA SER A 83 -22.84 -17.49 5.68
C SER A 83 -23.46 -18.02 6.98
N GLN A 84 -22.65 -18.40 7.98
CA GLN A 84 -23.13 -18.90 9.27
C GLN A 84 -23.80 -17.78 10.07
N LEU A 85 -23.22 -16.58 10.01
CA LEU A 85 -23.78 -15.37 10.61
C LEU A 85 -25.16 -15.06 10.03
N TRP A 86 -25.30 -15.07 8.70
CA TRP A 86 -26.59 -14.86 8.04
C TRP A 86 -27.60 -15.96 8.34
N ARG A 87 -27.17 -17.23 8.42
CA ARG A 87 -28.03 -18.35 8.76
C ARG A 87 -28.64 -18.19 10.16
N ALA A 88 -27.81 -17.84 11.15
CA ALA A 88 -28.26 -17.60 12.52
C ALA A 88 -29.25 -16.43 12.61
N LEU A 89 -28.91 -15.29 11.98
CA LEU A 89 -29.77 -14.10 11.96
C LEU A 89 -31.10 -14.37 11.24
N TYR A 90 -31.07 -15.11 10.14
CA TYR A 90 -32.26 -15.47 9.39
C TYR A 90 -33.16 -16.41 10.21
N TYR A 91 -32.56 -17.44 10.80
CA TYR A 91 -33.30 -18.40 11.63
C TYR A 91 -33.98 -17.70 12.80
N ALA A 92 -33.25 -16.89 13.57
CA ALA A 92 -33.77 -16.19 14.73
C ALA A 92 -34.91 -15.22 14.37
N ARG A 93 -34.82 -14.54 13.23
CA ARG A 93 -35.79 -13.47 12.88
C ARG A 93 -36.99 -13.93 12.08
N PHE A 94 -36.82 -14.92 11.20
CA PHE A 94 -37.87 -15.30 10.25
C PHE A 94 -38.40 -16.72 10.45
N VAL A 95 -37.59 -17.63 11.03
CA VAL A 95 -37.98 -19.05 11.20
C VAL A 95 -38.50 -19.29 12.60
N LEU A 96 -37.74 -18.89 13.62
CA LEU A 96 -38.08 -19.16 15.02
C LEU A 96 -39.45 -18.59 15.44
N PRO A 97 -39.82 -17.34 15.10
CA PRO A 97 -41.14 -16.81 15.45
C PRO A 97 -42.29 -17.55 14.75
N ARG A 98 -42.04 -18.19 13.60
CA ARG A 98 -43.04 -18.97 12.87
C ARG A 98 -43.17 -20.37 13.46
N ALA A 99 -42.06 -21.00 13.81
CA ALA A 99 -42.05 -22.31 14.47
C ALA A 99 -42.78 -22.27 15.82
N MET A 100 -42.58 -21.20 16.62
CA MET A 100 -43.28 -21.03 17.90
C MET A 100 -44.78 -20.75 17.78
N ARG A 101 -45.29 -20.43 16.58
CA ARG A 101 -46.70 -20.11 16.33
C ARG A 101 -47.54 -21.30 15.90
N ILE A 102 -46.94 -22.48 15.78
CA ILE A 102 -47.66 -23.72 15.52
C ILE A 102 -47.93 -24.34 16.90
N PRO A 103 -49.09 -24.08 17.53
CA PRO A 103 -49.53 -24.93 18.64
C PRO A 103 -49.72 -26.34 18.08
N GLY A 104 -49.06 -27.31 18.71
CA GLY A 104 -49.38 -28.73 18.54
C GLY A 104 -50.72 -29.06 19.15
#